data_AF-A0A0N0T8R6-F1
#
_entry.id   AF-A0A0N0T8R6-F1
#
_cell.length_a   1.000
_cell.length_b   1.000
_cell.length_c   1.000
_cell.angle_alpha   90.00
_cell.angle_beta   90.00
_cell.angle_gamma   90.00
#
_symmetry.space_group_name_H-M   'P 1'
#
loop_
_entity.id
_entity.type
_entity.pdbx_description
1 polymer ?
#
loop_
_entity_poly.entity_id
_entity_poly.type
_entity_poly.pdbx_seq_one_letter_code
_entity_poly.pdbx_strand_id
1 'polypeptide(L)'
;MHSGLSSGRAERVSQARQVLARLRRSFSGPRQQAEAYDIVFAHNPPESEQEVWLLVAGLFALHPQPRRNTRSLGASMGKLATQRGASVNRRFTQLLARDRAALAHQLRQTIRLLDSEDVPVDYDELLTDLVTLLGDRYRDDEAQRIRLRWAREFHYRPAPRESTEDHDQPDEPADIH
;
A
#
# COMPACT_ATOMS: atom_id res chain seq x y z
N MET A 1 24.13 31.67 2.00
CA MET A 1 23.75 30.97 0.76
C MET A 1 22.80 29.79 1.05
N HIS A 2 21.60 30.03 1.59
CA HIS A 2 20.65 28.95 1.96
C HIS A 2 19.30 28.98 1.22
N SER A 3 19.00 30.03 0.44
CA SER A 3 17.68 30.19 -0.20
C SER A 3 17.41 29.21 -1.36
N GLY A 4 18.45 28.79 -2.11
CA GLY A 4 18.27 27.89 -3.26
C GLY A 4 17.83 26.46 -2.89
N LEU A 5 18.24 25.96 -1.72
CA LEU A 5 17.88 24.61 -1.26
C LEU A 5 16.42 24.50 -0.83
N SER A 6 15.85 25.58 -0.29
CA SER A 6 14.45 25.64 0.15
C SER A 6 13.48 25.70 -1.04
N SER A 7 13.77 26.55 -2.03
CA SER A 7 12.98 26.68 -3.25
C SER A 7 12.91 25.36 -4.04
N GLY A 8 14.03 24.66 -4.20
CA GLY A 8 14.07 23.37 -4.90
C GLY A 8 13.39 22.22 -4.13
N ARG A 9 13.20 22.32 -2.80
CA ARG A 9 12.39 21.37 -2.03
C ARG A 9 10.90 21.66 -2.18
N ALA A 10 10.50 22.92 -2.10
CA ALA A 10 9.11 23.34 -2.25
C ALA A 10 8.56 22.99 -3.65
N GLU A 11 9.36 23.22 -4.70
CA GLU A 11 9.00 22.90 -6.07
C GLU A 11 8.78 21.40 -6.27
N ARG A 12 9.71 20.56 -5.78
CA ARG A 12 9.57 19.10 -5.83
C ARG A 12 8.34 18.59 -5.08
N VAL A 13 8.04 19.16 -3.92
CA VAL A 13 6.82 18.81 -3.16
C VAL A 13 5.56 19.19 -3.92
N SER A 14 5.53 20.36 -4.55
CA SER A 14 4.39 20.78 -5.38
C SER A 14 4.19 19.87 -6.59
N GLN A 15 5.28 19.54 -7.30
CA GLN A 15 5.24 18.62 -8.44
C GLN A 15 4.74 17.23 -8.02
N ALA A 16 5.26 16.68 -6.91
CA ALA A 16 4.80 15.39 -6.38
C ALA A 16 3.31 15.41 -6.04
N ARG A 17 2.81 16.48 -5.39
CA ARG A 17 1.38 16.65 -5.11
C ARG A 17 0.53 16.72 -6.38
N GLN A 18 1.03 17.37 -7.43
CA GLN A 18 0.35 17.44 -8.72
C GLN A 18 0.26 16.06 -9.40
N VAL A 19 1.34 15.28 -9.37
CA VAL A 19 1.37 13.90 -9.88
C VAL A 19 0.36 13.03 -9.12
N LEU A 20 0.38 13.05 -7.78
CA LEU A 20 -0.58 12.31 -6.95
C LEU A 20 -2.02 12.76 -7.20
N ALA A 21 -2.26 14.05 -7.44
CA ALA A 21 -3.60 14.53 -7.78
C ALA A 21 -4.09 13.98 -9.12
N ARG A 22 -3.24 13.91 -10.15
CA ARG A 22 -3.56 13.29 -11.45
C ARG A 22 -3.87 11.80 -11.29
N LEU A 23 -3.02 11.06 -10.58
CA LEU A 23 -3.21 9.63 -10.33
C LEU A 23 -4.51 9.33 -9.56
N ARG A 24 -4.87 10.13 -8.55
CA ARG A 24 -6.16 9.98 -7.84
C ARG A 24 -7.36 10.22 -8.75
N ARG A 25 -7.29 11.18 -9.68
CA ARG A 25 -8.37 11.48 -10.61
C ARG A 25 -8.56 10.39 -11.66
N SER A 26 -7.59 9.50 -11.87
CA SER A 26 -7.71 8.40 -12.84
C SER A 26 -8.94 7.52 -12.62
N PHE A 27 -9.47 7.47 -11.39
CA PHE A 27 -10.69 6.74 -11.05
C PHE A 27 -12.00 7.43 -11.43
N SER A 28 -11.97 8.69 -11.88
CA SER A 28 -13.16 9.50 -12.15
C SER A 28 -13.76 9.26 -13.54
N GLY A 29 -13.06 8.59 -14.43
CA GLY A 29 -13.56 8.24 -15.76
C GLY A 29 -12.44 8.04 -16.79
N PRO A 30 -12.79 7.59 -18.02
CA PRO A 30 -11.81 7.25 -19.06
C PRO A 30 -10.90 8.43 -19.43
N ARG A 31 -11.46 9.63 -19.50
CA ARG A 31 -10.70 10.85 -19.79
C ARG A 31 -9.62 11.12 -18.73
N GLN A 32 -9.99 11.03 -17.45
CA GLN A 32 -9.05 11.28 -16.36
C GLN A 32 -8.03 10.15 -16.22
N GLN A 33 -8.40 8.93 -16.59
CA GLN A 33 -7.46 7.81 -16.65
C GLN A 33 -6.39 8.04 -17.73
N ALA A 34 -6.77 8.54 -18.91
CA ALA A 34 -5.83 8.87 -19.98
C ALA A 34 -4.80 9.95 -19.58
N GLU A 35 -5.21 10.90 -18.73
CA GLU A 35 -4.29 11.90 -18.14
C GLU A 35 -3.23 11.30 -17.19
N ALA A 36 -3.33 10.02 -16.84
CA ALA A 36 -2.35 9.32 -16.00
C ALA A 36 -1.41 8.39 -16.80
N TYR A 37 -1.65 8.21 -18.11
CA TYR A 37 -0.89 7.26 -18.93
C TYR A 37 0.59 7.63 -19.03
N ASP A 38 0.91 8.92 -19.24
CA ASP A 38 2.29 9.40 -19.29
C ASP A 38 3.08 9.08 -18.02
N ILE A 39 2.44 9.21 -16.85
CA ILE A 39 3.06 8.92 -15.55
C ILE A 39 3.35 7.41 -15.42
N VAL A 40 2.37 6.56 -15.75
CA VAL A 40 2.51 5.11 -15.55
C VAL A 40 3.39 4.48 -16.62
N PHE A 41 3.23 4.87 -17.88
CA PHE A 41 3.95 4.26 -19.01
C PHE A 41 5.43 4.68 -19.06
N ALA A 42 5.82 5.76 -18.37
CA ALA A 42 7.23 6.07 -18.14
C ALA A 42 7.99 4.94 -17.41
N HIS A 43 7.28 4.04 -16.73
CA HIS A 43 7.85 2.86 -16.07
C HIS A 43 7.86 1.60 -16.96
N ASN A 44 7.43 1.72 -18.23
CA ASN A 44 7.39 0.64 -19.22
C ASN A 44 6.72 -0.67 -18.73
N PRO A 45 5.49 -0.61 -18.19
CA PRO A 45 4.75 -1.80 -17.80
C PRO A 45 4.43 -2.70 -19.02
N PRO A 46 4.41 -4.04 -18.86
CA PRO A 46 3.92 -4.94 -19.90
C PRO A 46 2.49 -4.56 -20.34
N GLU A 47 2.19 -4.64 -21.63
CA GLU A 47 0.88 -4.23 -22.17
C GLU A 47 -0.30 -4.90 -21.46
N SER A 48 -0.20 -6.22 -21.20
CA SER A 48 -1.21 -7.00 -20.48
C SER A 48 -1.39 -6.62 -19.00
N GLU A 49 -0.52 -5.77 -18.45
CA GLU A 49 -0.55 -5.35 -17.04
C GLU A 49 -0.88 -3.86 -16.88
N GLN A 50 -0.93 -3.08 -17.97
CA GLN A 50 -1.08 -1.62 -17.93
C GLN A 50 -2.28 -1.15 -17.11
N GLU A 51 -3.43 -1.82 -17.23
CA GLU A 51 -4.63 -1.48 -16.45
C GLU A 51 -4.43 -1.71 -14.93
N VAL A 52 -3.71 -2.77 -14.57
CA VAL A 52 -3.38 -3.09 -13.17
C VAL A 52 -2.40 -2.06 -12.61
N TRP A 53 -1.39 -1.68 -13.39
CA TRP A 53 -0.45 -0.62 -13.01
C TRP A 53 -1.15 0.72 -12.81
N LEU A 54 -2.10 1.09 -13.69
CA LEU A 54 -2.93 2.28 -13.53
C LEU A 54 -3.78 2.23 -12.26
N LEU A 55 -4.39 1.07 -11.98
CA LEU A 55 -5.15 0.86 -10.74
C LEU A 55 -4.25 1.06 -9.52
N VAL A 56 -3.09 0.40 -9.45
CA VAL A 56 -2.19 0.48 -8.30
C VAL A 56 -1.62 1.88 -8.13
N ALA A 57 -1.24 2.56 -9.22
CA ALA A 57 -0.78 3.94 -9.15
C ALA A 57 -1.86 4.88 -8.57
N GLY A 58 -3.12 4.68 -8.95
CA GLY A 58 -4.26 5.39 -8.36
C GLY A 58 -4.47 5.04 -6.87
N LEU A 59 -4.33 3.77 -6.49
CA LEU A 59 -4.43 3.32 -5.09
C LEU A 59 -3.32 3.92 -4.23
N PHE A 60 -2.08 3.88 -4.70
CA PHE A 60 -0.94 4.55 -4.07
C PHE A 60 -1.19 6.04 -3.89
N ALA A 61 -1.79 6.69 -4.89
CA ALA A 61 -2.07 8.11 -4.79
C ALA A 61 -3.19 8.45 -3.78
N LEU A 62 -4.08 7.50 -3.45
CA LEU A 62 -5.07 7.65 -2.38
C LEU A 62 -4.45 7.54 -0.98
N HIS A 63 -3.37 6.78 -0.84
CA HIS A 63 -2.69 6.55 0.42
C HIS A 63 -1.16 6.51 0.20
N PRO A 64 -0.55 7.67 -0.08
CA PRO A 64 0.86 7.75 -0.44
C PRO A 64 1.72 7.60 0.80
N GLN A 65 2.48 6.51 0.86
CA GLN A 65 3.33 6.22 2.00
C GLN A 65 4.81 6.12 1.64
N PRO A 66 5.72 6.49 2.58
CA PRO A 66 7.13 6.20 2.41
C PRO A 66 7.33 4.67 2.36
N ARG A 67 8.30 4.21 1.56
CA ARG A 67 8.64 2.78 1.41
C ARG A 67 9.21 2.12 2.69
N ARG A 68 9.14 2.79 3.84
CA ARG A 68 9.63 2.29 5.13
C ARG A 68 8.43 1.77 5.92
N ASN A 69 8.58 0.59 6.54
CA ASN A 69 7.53 -0.04 7.36
C ASN A 69 6.25 -0.42 6.60
N THR A 70 6.38 -0.91 5.36
CA THR A 70 5.27 -1.44 4.57
C THR A 70 4.76 -2.78 5.12
N ARG A 71 3.53 -3.15 4.77
CA ARG A 71 2.91 -4.44 5.13
C ARG A 71 2.06 -4.94 3.97
N SER A 72 1.99 -6.25 3.78
CA SER A 72 1.04 -6.84 2.82
C SER A 72 -0.40 -6.38 3.11
N LEU A 73 -1.28 -6.45 2.12
CA LEU A 73 -2.69 -6.05 2.30
C LEU A 73 -3.38 -6.86 3.40
N GLY A 74 -3.09 -8.17 3.48
CA GLY A 74 -3.59 -9.06 4.54
C GLY A 74 -3.16 -8.60 5.93
N ALA A 75 -1.86 -8.38 6.12
CA ALA A 75 -1.31 -7.94 7.42
C ALA A 75 -1.79 -6.53 7.81
N SER A 76 -1.97 -5.64 6.83
CA SER A 76 -2.53 -4.29 7.02
C SER A 76 -3.95 -4.35 7.57
N MET A 77 -4.81 -5.14 6.92
CA MET A 77 -6.18 -5.34 7.35
C MET A 77 -6.26 -6.08 8.70
N GLY A 78 -5.33 -7.01 8.96
CA GLY A 78 -5.20 -7.68 10.25
C GLY A 78 -4.87 -6.72 11.39
N LYS A 79 -3.90 -5.81 11.18
CA LYS A 79 -3.59 -4.71 12.12
C LYS A 79 -4.81 -3.82 12.36
N LEU A 80 -5.53 -3.46 11.30
CA LEU A 80 -6.73 -2.63 11.46
C LEU A 80 -7.85 -3.37 12.20
N ALA A 81 -7.98 -4.68 12.01
CA ALA A 81 -8.97 -5.50 12.69
C ALA A 81 -8.73 -5.58 14.20
N THR A 82 -7.48 -5.53 14.67
CA THR A 82 -7.20 -5.45 16.11
C THR A 82 -7.65 -4.13 16.73
N GLN A 83 -7.70 -3.04 15.93
CA GLN A 83 -8.13 -1.72 16.38
C GLN A 83 -9.66 -1.51 16.29
N ARG A 84 -10.29 -2.01 15.21
CA ARG A 84 -11.71 -1.71 14.86
C ARG A 84 -12.64 -2.93 14.96
N GLY A 85 -12.12 -4.11 15.28
CA GLY A 85 -12.89 -5.31 15.58
C GLY A 85 -13.69 -5.89 14.41
N ALA A 86 -14.89 -6.40 14.72
CA ALA A 86 -15.69 -7.25 13.81
C ALA A 86 -16.10 -6.59 12.49
N SER A 87 -16.17 -5.25 12.42
CA SER A 87 -16.53 -4.53 11.21
C SER A 87 -15.50 -4.73 10.08
N VAL A 88 -14.21 -4.80 10.43
CA VAL A 88 -13.10 -4.99 9.50
C VAL A 88 -13.04 -6.43 9.04
N ASN A 89 -13.26 -7.40 9.94
CA ASN A 89 -13.35 -8.83 9.59
C ASN A 89 -14.34 -9.04 8.45
N ARG A 90 -15.55 -8.49 8.58
CA ARG A 90 -16.59 -8.62 7.54
C ARG A 90 -16.18 -7.98 6.22
N ARG A 91 -15.59 -6.77 6.24
CA ARG A 91 -15.10 -6.10 5.02
C ARG A 91 -13.99 -6.90 4.34
N PHE A 92 -13.10 -7.50 5.13
CA PHE A 92 -12.01 -8.32 4.61
C PHE A 92 -12.51 -9.64 4.01
N THR A 93 -13.45 -10.33 4.67
CA THR A 93 -14.11 -11.52 4.10
C THR A 93 -14.80 -11.19 2.78
N GLN A 94 -15.48 -10.04 2.69
CA GLN A 94 -16.09 -9.59 1.44
C GLN A 94 -15.04 -9.33 0.35
N LEU A 95 -13.91 -8.68 0.69
CA LEU A 95 -12.81 -8.45 -0.25
C LEU A 95 -12.28 -9.77 -0.84
N LEU A 96 -12.05 -10.79 -0.01
CA LEU A 96 -11.55 -12.09 -0.47
C LEU A 96 -12.52 -12.80 -1.42
N ALA A 97 -13.83 -12.61 -1.24
CA ALA A 97 -14.87 -13.26 -2.03
C ALA A 97 -15.24 -12.51 -3.33
N ARG A 98 -14.70 -11.31 -3.57
CA ARG A 98 -15.07 -10.53 -4.77
C ARG A 98 -14.50 -11.13 -6.05
N ASP A 99 -15.32 -11.07 -7.10
CA ASP A 99 -14.90 -11.26 -8.48
C ASP A 99 -13.97 -10.11 -8.94
N ARG A 100 -13.37 -10.29 -10.12
CA ARG A 100 -12.37 -9.34 -10.66
C ARG A 100 -12.94 -7.94 -10.86
N ALA A 101 -14.16 -7.83 -11.39
CA ALA A 101 -14.81 -6.55 -11.68
C ALA A 101 -15.09 -5.75 -10.41
N ALA A 102 -15.55 -6.42 -9.34
CA ALA A 102 -15.85 -5.80 -8.06
C ALA A 102 -14.59 -5.56 -7.21
N LEU A 103 -13.52 -6.34 -7.41
CA LEU A 103 -12.30 -6.26 -6.61
C LEU A 103 -11.65 -4.88 -6.69
N ALA A 104 -11.53 -4.30 -7.89
CA ALA A 104 -10.94 -2.97 -8.07
C ALA A 104 -11.70 -1.87 -7.30
N HIS A 105 -13.04 -1.93 -7.31
CA HIS A 105 -13.85 -1.00 -6.54
C HIS A 105 -13.70 -1.21 -5.03
N GLN A 106 -13.69 -2.46 -4.57
CA GLN A 106 -13.53 -2.79 -3.17
C GLN A 106 -12.15 -2.37 -2.64
N LEU A 107 -11.08 -2.55 -3.43
CA LEU A 107 -9.73 -2.12 -3.08
C LEU A 107 -9.64 -0.62 -2.86
N ARG A 108 -10.31 0.20 -3.69
CA ARG A 108 -10.35 1.65 -3.46
C ARG A 108 -10.95 2.01 -2.10
N GLN A 109 -12.03 1.33 -1.71
CA GLN A 109 -12.64 1.55 -0.40
C GLN A 109 -11.72 1.08 0.74
N THR A 110 -11.07 -0.08 0.56
CA THR A 110 -10.12 -0.63 1.53
C THR A 110 -8.91 0.27 1.74
N ILE A 111 -8.30 0.77 0.66
CA ILE A 111 -7.13 1.65 0.74
C ILE A 111 -7.49 2.99 1.41
N ARG A 112 -8.66 3.57 1.13
CA ARG A 112 -9.14 4.77 1.85
C ARG A 112 -9.36 4.54 3.34
N LEU A 113 -9.81 3.35 3.71
CA LEU A 113 -9.96 2.99 5.12
C LEU A 113 -8.59 2.83 5.81
N LEU A 114 -7.61 2.27 5.11
CA LEU A 114 -6.25 2.14 5.63
C LEU A 114 -5.56 3.51 5.75
N ASP A 115 -5.80 4.41 4.79
CA ASP A 115 -5.37 5.81 4.83
C ASP A 115 -5.90 6.54 6.06
N SER A 116 -7.21 6.44 6.33
CA SER A 116 -7.83 7.14 7.47
C SER A 116 -7.32 6.71 8.85
N GLU A 117 -6.63 5.56 8.91
CA GLU A 117 -6.11 4.97 10.14
C GLU A 117 -4.59 4.89 10.14
N ASP A 118 -3.93 5.50 9.14
CA ASP A 118 -2.48 5.48 8.93
C ASP A 118 -1.88 4.07 9.01
N VAL A 119 -2.57 3.10 8.40
CA VAL A 119 -2.12 1.71 8.35
C VAL A 119 -1.34 1.47 7.07
N PRO A 120 -0.08 1.01 7.14
CA PRO A 120 0.77 0.99 5.98
C PRO A 120 0.56 -0.18 5.04
N VAL A 121 0.76 0.04 3.73
CA VAL A 121 0.54 -0.95 2.66
C VAL A 121 1.78 -1.06 1.76
N ASP A 122 2.15 -2.30 1.44
CA ASP A 122 3.16 -2.61 0.43
C ASP A 122 2.54 -2.64 -0.96
N TYR A 123 2.81 -1.59 -1.75
CA TYR A 123 2.25 -1.45 -3.08
C TYR A 123 2.98 -2.27 -4.14
N ASP A 124 4.24 -2.68 -3.90
CA ASP A 124 4.96 -3.54 -4.83
C ASP A 124 4.42 -4.97 -4.74
N GLU A 125 4.21 -5.46 -3.51
CA GLU A 125 3.54 -6.74 -3.28
C GLU A 125 2.10 -6.71 -3.79
N LEU A 126 1.36 -5.64 -3.50
CA LEU A 126 -0.02 -5.49 -3.99
C LEU A 126 -0.07 -5.48 -5.52
N LEU A 127 0.86 -4.82 -6.21
CA LEU A 127 0.92 -4.85 -7.68
C LEU A 127 1.10 -6.28 -8.20
N THR A 128 2.06 -7.02 -7.64
CA THR A 128 2.33 -8.41 -8.01
C THR A 128 1.08 -9.29 -7.84
N ASP A 129 0.36 -9.09 -6.75
CA ASP A 129 -0.87 -9.81 -6.45
C ASP A 129 -2.00 -9.47 -7.43
N LEU A 130 -2.18 -8.19 -7.72
CA LEU A 130 -3.24 -7.75 -8.61
C LEU A 130 -2.96 -8.12 -10.07
N VAL A 131 -1.70 -8.20 -10.50
CA VAL A 131 -1.36 -8.72 -11.83
C VAL A 131 -1.86 -10.16 -11.97
N THR A 132 -1.73 -10.97 -10.93
CA THR A 132 -2.23 -12.36 -10.92
C THR A 132 -3.76 -12.42 -10.80
N LEU A 133 -4.36 -11.57 -9.95
CA LEU A 133 -5.80 -11.60 -9.66
C LEU A 133 -6.67 -10.97 -10.76
N LEU A 134 -6.14 -9.98 -11.48
CA LEU A 134 -6.91 -9.17 -12.45
C LEU A 134 -6.38 -9.28 -13.88
N GLY A 135 -5.11 -9.67 -14.08
CA GLY A 135 -4.49 -9.71 -15.40
C GLY A 135 -5.02 -10.82 -16.30
N ASP A 136 -4.61 -10.76 -17.56
CA ASP A 136 -5.05 -11.67 -18.62
C ASP A 136 -4.66 -13.14 -18.39
N ARG A 137 -3.57 -13.36 -17.64
CA ARG A 137 -3.05 -14.70 -17.29
C ARG A 137 -3.68 -15.26 -16.03
N TYR A 138 -4.94 -14.92 -15.77
CA TYR A 138 -5.63 -15.41 -14.57
C TYR A 138 -5.71 -16.94 -14.54
N ARG A 139 -5.40 -17.48 -13.38
CA ARG A 139 -5.48 -18.91 -13.08
C ARG A 139 -6.06 -19.10 -11.68
N ASP A 140 -7.11 -19.91 -11.57
CA ASP A 140 -7.87 -20.07 -10.33
C ASP A 140 -7.02 -20.56 -9.16
N ASP A 141 -6.07 -21.47 -9.41
CA ASP A 141 -5.16 -21.99 -8.40
C ASP A 141 -4.22 -20.90 -7.85
N GLU A 142 -3.73 -20.01 -8.70
CA GLU A 142 -2.83 -18.92 -8.31
C GLU A 142 -3.60 -17.81 -7.57
N ALA A 143 -4.77 -17.44 -8.08
CA ALA A 143 -5.67 -16.50 -7.42
C ALA A 143 -6.07 -16.99 -6.02
N GLN A 144 -6.39 -18.29 -5.89
CA GLN A 144 -6.71 -18.90 -4.61
C GLN A 144 -5.51 -18.90 -3.66
N ARG A 145 -4.29 -19.16 -4.15
CA ARG A 145 -3.07 -19.09 -3.34
C ARG A 145 -2.86 -17.69 -2.76
N ILE A 146 -3.09 -16.63 -3.54
CA ILE A 146 -2.99 -15.23 -3.09
C ILE A 146 -4.05 -14.92 -2.03
N ARG A 147 -5.33 -15.25 -2.29
CA ARG A 147 -6.42 -15.04 -1.32
C ARG A 147 -6.17 -15.76 0.00
N LEU A 148 -5.65 -17.00 -0.05
CA LEU A 148 -5.27 -17.75 1.14
C LEU A 148 -4.06 -17.12 1.85
N ARG A 149 -3.09 -16.56 1.13
CA ARG A 149 -1.97 -15.83 1.73
C ARG A 149 -2.46 -14.58 2.46
N TRP A 150 -3.28 -13.75 1.81
CA TRP A 150 -3.90 -12.59 2.46
C TRP A 150 -4.69 -12.99 3.71
N ALA A 151 -5.46 -14.08 3.65
CA ALA A 151 -6.20 -14.60 4.79
C ALA A 151 -5.28 -15.03 5.95
N ARG A 152 -4.21 -15.76 5.66
CA ARG A 152 -3.22 -16.17 6.68
C ARG A 152 -2.59 -14.95 7.36
N GLU A 153 -2.16 -13.97 6.58
CA GLU A 153 -1.52 -12.74 7.09
C GLU A 153 -2.50 -11.88 7.90
N PHE A 154 -3.77 -11.85 7.52
CA PHE A 154 -4.82 -11.18 8.27
C PHE A 154 -5.03 -11.78 9.66
N HIS A 155 -4.98 -13.11 9.76
CA HIS A 155 -5.12 -13.83 11.02
C HIS A 155 -3.81 -13.95 11.81
N TYR A 156 -2.67 -13.71 11.16
CA TYR A 156 -1.36 -13.79 11.78
C TYR A 156 -1.20 -12.66 12.81
N ARG A 157 -1.02 -13.05 14.07
CA ARG A 157 -0.61 -12.14 15.14
C ARG A 157 0.87 -12.37 15.39
N PRO A 158 1.77 -11.47 14.97
CA PRO A 158 3.13 -11.55 15.45
C PRO A 158 3.10 -11.42 16.98
N ALA A 159 3.79 -12.31 17.69
CA ALA A 159 4.07 -12.11 19.10
C ALA A 159 4.73 -10.73 19.27
N PRO A 160 4.48 -10.00 20.37
CA PRO A 160 5.21 -8.78 20.66
C PRO A 160 6.70 -9.09 20.56
N ARG A 161 7.41 -8.46 19.62
CA ARG A 161 8.85 -8.42 19.69
C ARG A 161 9.14 -7.55 20.90
N GLU A 162 9.56 -8.17 22.01
CA GLU A 162 10.20 -7.46 23.10
C GLU A 162 11.26 -6.58 22.45
N SER A 163 11.01 -5.27 22.44
CA SER A 163 12.04 -4.29 22.21
C SER A 163 13.08 -4.57 23.26
N THR A 164 14.22 -5.13 22.84
CA THR A 164 15.41 -5.18 23.65
C THR A 164 15.77 -3.72 23.89
N GLU A 165 15.27 -3.18 25.01
CA GLU A 165 15.73 -1.93 25.56
C GLU A 165 17.22 -2.12 25.78
N ASP A 166 17.99 -1.42 24.96
CA ASP A 166 19.42 -1.27 25.09
C ASP A 166 19.66 -0.67 26.48
N HIS A 167 19.97 -1.53 27.45
CA HIS A 167 20.32 -1.14 28.80
C HIS A 167 21.73 -0.57 28.71
N ASP A 168 21.82 0.71 28.32
CA ASP A 168 23.03 1.51 28.41
C ASP A 168 23.35 1.68 29.90
N GLN A 169 24.21 0.80 30.39
CA GLN A 169 24.67 0.77 31.77
C GLN A 169 25.70 1.91 31.92
N PRO A 170 25.49 2.89 32.82
CA PRO A 170 26.47 3.94 33.02
C PRO A 170 27.69 3.35 33.71
N ASP A 171 28.85 3.45 33.06
CA ASP A 171 30.16 3.12 33.62
C ASP A 171 30.39 3.93 34.91
N GLU A 172 30.33 3.25 36.05
CA GLU A 172 30.67 3.82 37.36
C GLU A 172 32.19 3.77 37.54
N PRO A 173 32.89 4.89 37.80
CA PRO A 173 34.33 4.86 37.98
C PRO A 173 34.68 4.48 39.42
N ALA A 174 35.40 3.38 39.58
CA ALA A 174 36.17 3.06 40.78
C ALA A 174 37.54 2.52 40.36
N ASP A 175 38.63 3.24 40.65
CA ASP A 175 39.24 3.10 41.96
C ASP A 175 40.41 4.08 42.18
N ILE A 176 40.62 4.37 43.46
CA ILE A 176 41.70 5.19 44.03
C ILE A 176 42.87 4.27 44.38
N HIS A 177 44.08 4.56 43.90
CA HIS A 177 45.33 4.35 44.65
C HIS A 177 46.42 5.32 44.21
#